data_AF-A0A3A8YRR6-F1
#
_entry.id   AF-A0A3A8YRR6-F1
#
_cell.length_a   1.000
_cell.length_b   1.000
_cell.length_c   1.000
_cell.angle_alpha   90.00
_cell.angle_beta   90.00
_cell.angle_gamma   90.00
#
_symmetry.space_group_name_H-M   'P 1'
#
loop_
_entity.id
_entity.type
_entity.pdbx_description
1 polymer ?
#
loop_
_entity_poly.entity_id
_entity_poly.type
_entity_poly.pdbx_seq_one_letter_code
_entity_poly.pdbx_strand_id
1 'polypeptide(L)'
;MYYPKRQLILTWTAALLAGCVLHALYRWCPNAVTAFFSPVAESLWEHTKLIFWPYLGAALILARDRPGGARPWLLVLPVLCVLALVLGWLYHIALGGEALWVDLVLYALVMALGFWLATRFSGPFQGMKWALPILAVLLLAALIGWTTLYPPEGLLFRDLATVGAWLAMPC
;
A
#
# COMPACT_ATOMS: atom_id res chain seq x y z
N MET A 1 17.10 -10.85 -12.81
CA MET A 1 15.82 -11.30 -13.41
C MET A 1 15.36 -10.21 -14.37
N TYR A 2 14.99 -10.56 -15.60
CA TYR A 2 14.59 -9.57 -16.61
C TYR A 2 13.07 -9.48 -16.71
N TYR A 3 12.54 -8.26 -16.69
CA TYR A 3 11.13 -7.96 -16.90
C TYR A 3 10.98 -7.05 -18.12
N PRO A 4 10.18 -7.42 -19.14
CA PRO A 4 9.91 -6.56 -20.27
C PRO A 4 9.28 -5.24 -19.82
N LYS A 5 9.75 -4.10 -20.36
CA LYS A 5 9.22 -2.77 -20.04
C LYS A 5 7.70 -2.68 -20.19
N ARG A 6 7.16 -3.23 -21.29
CA ARG A 6 5.71 -3.28 -21.56
C ARG A 6 4.97 -4.04 -20.45
N GLN A 7 5.52 -5.17 -19.99
CA GLN A 7 4.90 -5.95 -18.92
C GLN A 7 4.85 -5.14 -17.62
N LEU A 8 5.94 -4.50 -17.23
CA LEU A 8 6.02 -3.65 -16.03
C LEU A 8 5.05 -2.48 -16.07
N ILE A 9 4.97 -1.78 -17.21
CA ILE A 9 4.07 -0.63 -17.36
C ILE A 9 2.61 -1.08 -17.24
N LEU A 10 2.22 -2.16 -17.94
CA LEU A 10 0.84 -2.65 -17.89
C LEU A 10 0.45 -3.12 -16.48
N THR A 11 1.32 -3.87 -15.79
CA THR A 11 1.02 -4.32 -14.43
C THR A 11 1.04 -3.19 -13.42
N TRP A 12 1.90 -2.18 -13.61
CA TRP A 12 1.89 -0.96 -12.78
C TRP A 12 0.60 -0.18 -12.96
N THR A 13 0.18 0.08 -14.21
CA THR A 13 -1.09 0.76 -14.50
C THR A 13 -2.27 -0.01 -13.95
N ALA A 14 -2.30 -1.34 -14.12
CA ALA A 14 -3.35 -2.17 -13.56
C ALA A 14 -3.39 -2.11 -12.01
N ALA A 15 -2.22 -2.09 -11.36
CA ALA A 15 -2.14 -1.95 -9.91
C ALA A 15 -2.63 -0.58 -9.42
N LEU A 16 -2.32 0.50 -10.14
CA LEU A 16 -2.85 1.83 -9.81
C LEU A 16 -4.38 1.85 -9.86
N LEU A 17 -4.96 1.36 -10.96
CA LEU A 17 -6.40 1.28 -11.14
C LEU A 17 -7.06 0.38 -10.09
N ALA A 18 -6.42 -0.75 -9.77
CA ALA A 18 -6.89 -1.64 -8.71
C ALA A 18 -6.91 -0.93 -7.34
N GLY A 19 -5.90 -0.12 -7.02
CA GLY A 19 -5.93 0.72 -5.81
C GLY A 19 -7.10 1.71 -5.79
N CYS A 20 -7.37 2.40 -6.90
CA CYS A 20 -8.53 3.29 -6.99
C CYS A 20 -9.87 2.54 -6.80
N VAL A 21 -10.00 1.34 -7.37
CA VAL A 21 -11.18 0.49 -7.17
C VAL A 21 -11.28 0.02 -5.73
N LEU A 22 -10.16 -0.42 -5.13
CA LEU A 22 -10.10 -0.82 -3.74
C LEU A 22 -10.47 0.32 -2.81
N HIS A 23 -10.15 1.57 -3.13
CA HIS A 23 -10.56 2.71 -2.31
C HIS A 23 -12.09 2.79 -2.13
N ALA A 24 -12.86 2.51 -3.19
CA ALA A 24 -14.32 2.58 -3.15
C ALA A 24 -15.00 1.25 -2.75
N LEU A 25 -14.26 0.14 -2.76
CA LEU A 25 -14.83 -1.20 -2.66
C LEU A 25 -15.60 -1.45 -1.36
N TYR A 26 -15.07 -1.06 -0.20
CA TYR A 26 -15.75 -1.23 1.08
C TYR A 26 -17.07 -0.46 1.13
N ARG A 27 -17.09 0.77 0.60
CA ARG A 27 -18.29 1.58 0.52
C ARG A 27 -19.38 0.96 -0.36
N TRP A 28 -18.99 0.27 -1.44
CA TRP A 28 -19.94 -0.39 -2.33
C TRP A 28 -20.52 -1.69 -1.78
N CYS A 29 -19.73 -2.45 -1.01
CA CYS A 29 -20.16 -3.76 -0.49
C CYS A 29 -19.57 -4.00 0.90
N PRO A 30 -20.06 -3.33 1.96
CA PRO A 30 -19.45 -3.38 3.28
C PRO A 30 -19.60 -4.76 3.92
N ASN A 31 -18.48 -5.46 4.09
CA ASN A 31 -18.35 -6.70 4.84
C ASN A 31 -16.90 -6.92 5.30
N ALA A 32 -16.66 -7.95 6.11
CA ALA A 32 -15.34 -8.25 6.67
C ALA A 32 -14.25 -8.49 5.62
N VAL A 33 -14.59 -9.12 4.48
CA VAL A 33 -13.63 -9.36 3.39
C VAL A 33 -13.24 -8.05 2.73
N THR A 34 -14.23 -7.23 2.36
CA THR A 34 -13.93 -5.92 1.77
C THR A 34 -13.22 -5.00 2.75
N ALA A 35 -13.53 -5.05 4.05
CA ALA A 35 -12.84 -4.28 5.08
C ALA A 35 -11.35 -4.64 5.15
N PHE A 36 -10.99 -5.90 4.91
CA PHE A 36 -9.60 -6.33 4.90
C PHE A 36 -8.81 -5.74 3.71
N PHE A 37 -9.45 -5.67 2.53
CA PHE A 37 -8.81 -5.21 1.30
C PHE A 37 -8.89 -3.70 1.05
N SER A 38 -9.89 -3.03 1.60
CA SER A 38 -10.25 -1.65 1.29
C SER A 38 -10.21 -0.78 2.55
N PRO A 39 -9.90 0.52 2.42
CA PRO A 39 -10.02 1.47 3.53
C PRO A 39 -11.43 1.47 4.11
N VAL A 40 -11.54 1.33 5.44
CA VAL A 40 -12.83 1.50 6.16
C VAL A 40 -13.01 2.90 6.73
N ALA A 41 -11.95 3.71 6.73
CA ALA A 41 -11.91 5.10 7.19
C ALA A 41 -10.83 5.87 6.40
N GLU A 42 -10.93 7.21 6.37
CA GLU A 42 -9.98 8.09 5.68
C GLU A 42 -8.73 8.36 6.52
N SER A 43 -8.11 7.30 7.05
CA SER A 43 -6.89 7.38 7.87
C SER A 43 -5.64 7.05 7.07
N LEU A 44 -4.48 7.57 7.47
CA LEU A 44 -3.19 7.28 6.82
C LEU A 44 -2.89 5.77 6.81
N TRP A 45 -3.23 5.10 7.91
CA TRP A 45 -3.04 3.66 8.05
C TRP A 45 -3.91 2.87 7.08
N GLU A 46 -5.19 3.18 7.00
CA GLU A 46 -6.13 2.48 6.10
C GLU A 46 -5.74 2.64 4.63
N HIS A 47 -5.18 3.79 4.24
CA HIS A 47 -4.62 4.03 2.91
C HIS A 47 -3.44 3.13 2.54
N THR A 48 -2.73 2.54 3.51
CA THR A 48 -1.66 1.57 3.21
C THR A 48 -2.16 0.35 2.45
N LYS A 49 -3.44 -0.02 2.60
CA LYS A 49 -4.08 -1.11 1.85
C LYS A 49 -4.05 -0.90 0.35
N LEU A 50 -4.14 0.36 -0.10
CA LEU A 50 -4.10 0.73 -1.52
C LEU A 50 -2.72 0.52 -2.14
N ILE A 51 -1.66 0.54 -1.33
CA ILE A 51 -0.31 0.13 -1.75
C ILE A 51 -0.19 -1.39 -1.62
N PHE A 52 -0.53 -1.92 -0.45
CA PHE A 52 -0.23 -3.29 -0.05
C PHE A 52 -0.85 -4.32 -1.00
N TRP A 53 -2.17 -4.27 -1.20
CA TRP A 53 -2.89 -5.29 -1.95
C TRP A 53 -2.61 -5.25 -3.45
N PRO A 54 -2.68 -4.09 -4.14
CA PRO A 54 -2.39 -4.02 -5.57
C PRO A 54 -0.93 -4.35 -5.90
N TYR A 55 0.02 -3.89 -5.07
CA TYR A 55 1.43 -4.20 -5.26
C TYR A 55 1.72 -5.68 -5.03
N LEU A 56 1.14 -6.30 -3.99
CA LEU A 56 1.26 -7.74 -3.75
C LEU A 56 0.67 -8.55 -4.92
N GLY A 57 -0.50 -8.15 -5.43
CA GLY A 57 -1.10 -8.77 -6.62
C GLY A 57 -0.17 -8.68 -7.83
N ALA A 58 0.39 -7.49 -8.09
CA ALA A 58 1.35 -7.30 -9.18
C ALA A 58 2.62 -8.14 -9.00
N ALA A 59 3.15 -8.22 -7.77
CA ALA A 59 4.30 -9.05 -7.43
C ALA A 59 4.06 -10.53 -7.76
N LEU A 60 2.90 -11.07 -7.38
CA LEU A 60 2.54 -12.46 -7.65
C LEU A 60 2.34 -12.72 -9.15
N ILE A 61 1.69 -11.81 -9.88
CA ILE A 61 1.52 -11.91 -11.33
C ILE A 61 2.87 -11.89 -12.05
N LEU A 62 3.76 -10.96 -11.67
CA LEU A 62 5.09 -10.86 -12.27
C LEU A 62 6.00 -12.01 -11.87
N ALA A 63 5.75 -12.68 -10.74
CA ALA A 63 6.57 -13.79 -10.27
C ALA A 63 6.04 -15.19 -10.66
N ARG A 64 4.83 -15.31 -11.21
CA ARG A 64 4.10 -16.58 -11.42
C ARG A 64 4.95 -17.71 -12.00
N ASP A 65 5.74 -17.44 -13.03
CA ASP A 65 6.53 -18.45 -13.75
C ASP A 65 8.03 -18.33 -13.47
N ARG A 66 8.38 -17.74 -12.31
CA ARG A 66 9.75 -17.37 -11.97
C ARG A 66 10.07 -17.84 -10.54
N PRO A 67 10.68 -19.02 -10.35
CA PRO A 67 11.06 -19.51 -9.03
C PRO A 67 11.89 -18.50 -8.24
N GLY A 68 11.40 -18.10 -7.06
CA GLY A 68 12.04 -17.08 -6.23
C GLY A 68 11.89 -15.63 -6.71
N GLY A 69 11.22 -15.41 -7.85
CA GLY A 69 11.04 -14.08 -8.47
C GLY A 69 10.19 -13.11 -7.66
N ALA A 70 9.32 -13.60 -6.77
CA ALA A 70 8.50 -12.77 -5.89
C ALA A 70 9.32 -12.10 -4.78
N ARG A 71 10.48 -12.65 -4.40
CA ARG A 71 11.19 -12.26 -3.18
C ARG A 71 11.66 -10.79 -3.15
N PRO A 72 12.22 -10.22 -4.24
CA PRO A 72 12.47 -8.77 -4.33
C PRO A 72 11.25 -7.92 -4.06
N TRP A 73 10.11 -8.30 -4.65
CA TRP A 73 8.87 -7.56 -4.52
C TRP A 73 8.36 -7.62 -3.08
N LEU A 74 8.38 -8.80 -2.46
CA LEU A 74 7.99 -8.97 -1.06
C LEU A 74 8.90 -8.21 -0.09
N LEU A 75 10.19 -8.04 -0.41
CA LEU A 75 11.08 -7.18 0.38
C LEU A 75 10.74 -5.70 0.27
N VAL A 76 10.41 -5.26 -0.95
CA VAL A 76 10.10 -3.85 -1.23
C VAL A 76 8.74 -3.45 -0.65
N LEU A 77 7.77 -4.36 -0.61
CA LEU A 77 6.40 -4.05 -0.20
C LEU A 77 6.28 -3.38 1.19
N PRO A 78 6.86 -3.91 2.28
CA PRO A 78 6.83 -3.23 3.59
C PRO A 78 7.49 -1.85 3.55
N VAL A 79 8.57 -1.69 2.78
CA VAL A 79 9.28 -0.41 2.62
C VAL A 79 8.36 0.64 1.97
N LEU A 80 7.56 0.24 0.97
CA LEU A 80 6.60 1.15 0.34
C LEU A 80 5.48 1.55 1.29
N CYS A 81 4.96 0.63 2.10
CA CYS A 81 3.94 0.96 3.11
C CYS A 81 4.47 1.96 4.13
N VAL A 82 5.70 1.78 4.63
CA VAL A 82 6.35 2.74 5.54
C VAL A 82 6.58 4.08 4.84
N LEU A 83 7.07 4.08 3.60
CA LEU A 83 7.26 5.32 2.84
C LEU A 83 5.95 6.07 2.63
N ALA A 84 4.87 5.38 2.28
CA ALA A 84 3.54 5.98 2.13
C ALA A 84 3.05 6.60 3.44
N LEU A 85 3.25 5.93 4.58
CA LEU A 85 2.92 6.47 5.90
C LEU A 85 3.73 7.73 6.22
N VAL A 86 5.04 7.72 5.95
CA VAL A 86 5.91 8.88 6.19
C VAL A 86 5.51 10.07 5.32
N LEU A 87 5.28 9.83 4.03
CA LEU A 87 4.87 10.89 3.10
C LEU A 87 3.48 11.42 3.42
N GLY A 88 2.52 10.55 3.72
CA GLY A 88 1.17 10.94 4.14
C GLY A 88 1.18 11.72 5.46
N TRP A 89 2.01 11.30 6.43
CA TRP A 89 2.19 12.04 7.67
C TRP A 89 2.78 13.43 7.41
N LEU A 90 3.84 13.52 6.60
CA LEU A 90 4.46 14.80 6.26
C LEU A 90 3.47 15.73 5.56
N TYR A 91 2.73 15.22 4.58
CA TYR A 91 1.81 16.01 3.79
C TYR A 91 0.55 16.44 4.56
N HIS A 92 -0.18 15.49 5.15
CA HIS A 92 -1.46 15.79 5.80
C HIS A 92 -1.30 16.32 7.23
N ILE A 93 -0.35 15.78 8.01
CA ILE A 93 -0.21 16.16 9.42
C ILE A 93 0.72 17.35 9.59
N ALA A 94 1.93 17.29 9.02
CA ALA A 94 2.92 18.36 9.24
C ALA A 94 2.69 19.59 8.36
N LEU A 95 2.21 19.39 7.13
CA LEU A 95 1.96 20.49 6.17
C LEU A 95 0.47 20.87 6.04
N GLY A 96 -0.46 20.08 6.59
CA GLY A 96 -1.90 20.38 6.53
C GLY A 96 -2.49 20.32 5.11
N GLY A 97 -1.90 19.50 4.23
CA GLY A 97 -2.36 19.34 2.86
C GLY A 97 -3.61 18.47 2.74
N GLU A 98 -4.52 18.84 1.84
CA GLU A 98 -5.83 18.17 1.63
C GLU A 98 -6.14 17.94 0.13
N ALA A 99 -5.17 18.19 -0.76
CA ALA A 99 -5.42 18.22 -2.18
C ALA A 99 -5.29 16.83 -2.80
N LEU A 100 -6.43 16.24 -3.21
CA LEU A 100 -6.53 14.92 -3.83
C LEU A 100 -5.50 14.65 -4.95
N TRP A 101 -5.19 15.65 -5.78
CA TRP A 101 -4.24 15.47 -6.88
C TRP A 101 -2.82 15.21 -6.37
N VAL A 102 -2.45 15.73 -5.20
CA VAL A 102 -1.15 15.46 -4.56
C VAL A 102 -1.10 14.00 -4.13
N ASP A 103 -2.18 13.50 -3.52
CA ASP A 103 -2.28 12.11 -3.07
C ASP A 103 -2.17 11.12 -4.23
N LEU A 104 -2.85 11.41 -5.36
CA LEU A 104 -2.74 10.61 -6.58
C LEU A 104 -1.33 10.60 -7.16
N VAL A 105 -0.64 11.74 -7.16
CA VAL A 105 0.75 11.84 -7.62
C VAL A 105 1.68 11.07 -6.69
N LEU A 106 1.57 11.25 -5.37
CA LEU A 106 2.37 10.51 -4.39
C LEU A 106 2.14 9.01 -4.50
N TYR A 107 0.89 8.58 -4.60
CA TYR A 107 0.51 7.17 -4.81
C TYR A 107 1.17 6.59 -6.08
N ALA A 108 1.06 7.29 -7.21
CA ALA A 108 1.65 6.86 -8.47
C ALA A 108 3.18 6.77 -8.40
N LEU A 109 3.84 7.74 -7.76
CA LEU A 109 5.29 7.79 -7.59
C LEU A 109 5.80 6.69 -6.65
N VAL A 110 5.13 6.45 -5.52
CA VAL A 110 5.48 5.36 -4.59
C VAL A 110 5.35 4.00 -5.28
N MET A 111 4.26 3.78 -6.02
CA MET A 111 4.07 2.55 -6.80
C MET A 111 5.14 2.39 -7.88
N ALA A 112 5.49 3.46 -8.61
CA ALA A 112 6.54 3.42 -9.63
C ALA A 112 7.91 3.10 -9.01
N LEU A 113 8.24 3.72 -7.87
CA LEU A 113 9.45 3.44 -7.10
C LEU A 113 9.51 1.97 -6.68
N GLY A 114 8.38 1.41 -6.22
CA GLY A 114 8.26 0.02 -5.84
C GLY A 114 8.59 -0.96 -6.97
N PHE A 115 8.05 -0.70 -8.16
CA PHE A 115 8.32 -1.53 -9.34
C PHE A 115 9.79 -1.40 -9.76
N TRP A 116 10.31 -0.18 -9.80
CA TRP A 116 11.70 0.07 -10.14
C TRP A 116 12.65 -0.63 -9.16
N LEU A 117 12.43 -0.45 -7.85
CA LEU A 117 13.30 -0.97 -6.80
C LEU A 117 13.31 -2.51 -6.78
N ALA A 118 12.15 -3.16 -6.95
CA ALA A 118 12.06 -4.62 -7.03
C ALA A 118 12.86 -5.19 -8.21
N THR A 119 12.97 -4.47 -9.33
CA THR A 119 13.80 -4.91 -10.47
C THR A 119 15.31 -4.74 -10.25
N ARG A 120 15.74 -3.98 -9.24
CA ARG A 120 17.18 -3.79 -8.92
C ARG A 120 17.76 -4.91 -8.08
N PHE A 121 16.94 -5.65 -7.35
CA PHE A 121 17.40 -6.79 -6.58
C PHE A 121 17.38 -8.07 -7.42
N SER A 122 18.56 -8.67 -7.60
CA SER A 122 18.71 -9.97 -8.25
C SER A 122 19.78 -10.78 -7.52
N GLY A 123 19.45 -11.20 -6.29
CA GLY A 123 20.34 -12.03 -5.48
C GLY A 123 20.01 -13.53 -5.62
N PRO A 124 20.97 -14.43 -5.35
CA PRO A 124 20.68 -15.84 -5.14
C PRO A 124 19.84 -15.96 -3.87
N PHE A 125 18.53 -16.04 -4.05
CA PHE A 125 17.59 -16.17 -2.94
C PHE A 125 17.64 -17.59 -2.37
N GLN A 126 18.60 -17.88 -1.48
CA GLN A 126 18.82 -19.21 -0.92
C GLN A 126 18.97 -19.17 0.61
N GLY A 127 18.33 -20.12 1.30
CA GLY A 127 18.41 -20.28 2.75
C GLY A 127 17.34 -19.54 3.57
N MET A 128 17.35 -19.77 4.88
CA MET A 128 16.33 -19.31 5.86
C MET A 128 16.12 -17.79 5.88
N LYS A 129 17.19 -17.01 5.66
CA LYS A 129 17.14 -15.53 5.67
C LYS A 129 16.21 -14.95 4.59
N TRP A 130 15.86 -15.74 3.56
CA TRP A 130 14.94 -15.32 2.51
C TRP A 130 13.48 -15.72 2.76
N ALA A 131 13.18 -16.38 3.88
CA ALA A 131 11.83 -16.47 4.40
C ALA A 131 11.37 -15.15 5.06
N LEU A 132 12.32 -14.29 5.46
CA LEU A 132 12.04 -13.01 6.12
C LEU A 132 11.10 -12.08 5.33
N PRO A 133 11.26 -11.83 4.01
CA PRO A 133 10.29 -11.03 3.26
C PRO A 133 8.88 -11.60 3.27
N ILE A 134 8.74 -12.93 3.17
CA ILE A 134 7.43 -13.58 3.23
C ILE A 134 6.82 -13.37 4.62
N LEU A 135 7.59 -13.65 5.67
CA LEU A 135 7.17 -13.43 7.05
C LEU A 135 6.78 -11.97 7.30
N ALA A 136 7.56 -11.01 6.82
CA ALA A 136 7.28 -9.59 6.97
C ALA A 136 5.96 -9.19 6.30
N VAL A 137 5.71 -9.68 5.07
CA VAL A 137 4.44 -9.42 4.36
C VAL A 137 3.26 -10.08 5.08
N LEU A 138 3.41 -11.31 5.58
CA LEU A 138 2.37 -12.00 6.33
C LEU A 138 2.06 -11.31 7.66
N LEU A 139 3.09 -10.88 8.40
CA LEU A 139 2.94 -10.11 9.64
C LEU A 139 2.28 -8.76 9.37
N LEU A 140 2.65 -8.07 8.28
CA LEU A 140 2.03 -6.81 7.91
C LEU A 140 0.56 -7.01 7.49
N ALA A 141 0.23 -8.06 6.74
CA ALA A 141 -1.15 -8.40 6.41
C ALA A 141 -1.98 -8.71 7.67
N ALA A 142 -1.41 -9.48 8.61
CA ALA A 142 -2.05 -9.78 9.89
C ALA A 142 -2.24 -8.51 10.73
N LEU A 143 -1.25 -7.61 10.75
CA LEU A 143 -1.33 -6.33 11.43
C LEU A 143 -2.41 -5.43 10.82
N ILE A 144 -2.49 -5.34 9.49
CA ILE A 144 -3.56 -4.63 8.77
C ILE A 144 -4.91 -5.19 9.20
N GLY A 145 -5.10 -6.51 9.13
CA GLY A 145 -6.37 -7.13 9.54
C GLY A 145 -6.74 -6.87 11.00
N TRP A 146 -5.77 -7.02 11.91
CA TRP A 146 -5.97 -6.78 13.33
C TRP A 146 -6.35 -5.33 13.62
N THR A 147 -5.59 -4.37 13.09
CA THR A 147 -5.80 -2.94 13.35
C THR A 147 -7.00 -2.34 12.61
N THR A 148 -7.46 -2.97 11.52
CA THR A 148 -8.76 -2.60 10.93
C THR A 148 -9.93 -3.00 11.82
N LEU A 149 -9.83 -4.13 12.53
CA LEU A 149 -10.87 -4.55 13.48
C LEU A 149 -10.75 -3.84 14.83
N TYR A 150 -9.53 -3.55 15.26
CA TYR A 150 -9.19 -2.95 16.54
C TYR A 150 -8.21 -1.78 16.34
N PRO A 151 -8.66 -0.64 15.77
CA PRO A 151 -7.78 0.49 15.49
C PRO A 151 -7.25 1.11 16.79
N PRO A 152 -5.92 1.23 16.96
CA PRO A 152 -5.33 1.91 18.11
C PRO A 152 -5.69 3.40 18.14
N GLU A 153 -5.67 3.98 19.33
CA GLU A 153 -5.75 5.43 19.51
C GLU A 153 -4.44 6.08 19.07
N GLY A 154 -4.38 6.56 17.82
CA GLY A 154 -3.18 7.21 17.28
C GLY A 154 -3.46 7.98 15.99
N LEU A 155 -2.62 8.97 15.68
CA LEU A 155 -2.81 9.86 14.53
C LEU A 155 -2.87 9.11 13.18
N LEU A 156 -2.16 8.00 13.05
CA LEU A 156 -2.18 7.19 11.83
C LEU A 156 -3.53 6.51 11.58
N PHE A 157 -4.30 6.24 12.63
CA PHE A 157 -5.58 5.52 12.57
C PHE A 157 -6.79 6.46 12.63
N ARG A 158 -6.58 7.75 12.87
CA ARG A 158 -7.66 8.73 12.91
C ARG A 158 -8.19 9.01 11.51
N ASP A 159 -9.51 9.13 11.42
CA ASP A 159 -10.20 9.53 10.21
C ASP A 159 -9.97 11.04 9.95
N LEU A 160 -9.18 11.35 8.92
CA LEU A 160 -8.81 12.72 8.59
C LEU A 160 -9.98 13.52 7.98
N ALA A 161 -10.94 12.84 7.33
CA ALA A 161 -12.13 13.51 6.80
C ALA A 161 -12.97 14.14 7.92
N THR A 162 -12.90 13.58 9.14
CA THR A 162 -13.57 14.16 10.31
C THR A 162 -12.80 15.32 10.93
N VAL A 163 -11.46 15.37 10.81
CA VAL A 163 -10.61 16.40 11.43
C VAL A 163 -10.80 17.77 10.78
N GLY A 164 -10.92 17.82 9.45
CA GLY A 164 -11.22 19.07 8.73
C GLY A 164 -12.57 19.69 9.13
N ALA A 165 -13.55 18.87 9.53
CA ALA A 165 -14.85 19.35 9.98
C ALA A 165 -14.80 20.13 11.32
N TRP A 166 -13.82 19.86 12.19
CA TRP A 166 -13.67 20.56 13.48
C TRP A 166 -13.01 21.94 13.32
N LEU A 167 -12.15 22.13 12.31
CA LEU A 167 -11.54 23.43 12.01
C LEU A 167 -12.52 24.39 11.31
N ALA A 168 -13.63 23.86 10.77
CA ALA A 168 -14.66 24.63 10.08
C ALA A 168 -15.84 25.06 10.98
N MET A 169 -15.83 24.74 12.28
CA MET A 169 -16.84 25.26 13.20
C MET A 169 -16.51 26.71 13.55
N PRO A 170 -17.36 27.69 13.16
CA PRO A 170 -17.17 29.06 13.62
C PRO A 170 -17.32 29.09 15.15
N CYS A 171 -16.42 29.78 15.82
CA CYS A 171 -16.60 30.20 17.21
C CYS A 171 -17.80 31.14 17.36
#